data_AF-A0A4U6UND0-F1
#
_entry.id   AF-A0A4U6UND0-F1
#
_cell.length_a   1.000
_cell.length_b   1.000
_cell.length_c   1.000
_cell.angle_alpha   90.00
_cell.angle_beta   90.00
_cell.angle_gamma   90.00
#
_symmetry.space_group_name_H-M   'P 1'
#
loop_
_entity.id
_entity.type
_entity.pdbx_description
1 polymer ?
#
loop_
_entity_poly.entity_id
_entity_poly.type
_entity_poly.pdbx_seq_one_letter_code
_entity_poly.pdbx_strand_id
1 'polypeptide(L)'
;MAFHHRDKEHTWLGSQVRDFTDRSVWVGYTYAVYWSITTLATVGYGDLHAVNPGEMAFATGYMLFNLGLTSYIIGNMTNLVVHAATNTFRMRDMVRRVSTFGAANQLPRELREQMMASAQLRFNAGEVIQQQLLSDLPRALRSGVAQHLFGDTVQRCYLFQGVSSGLVVQLVSEMVAGYFPPKADIVLQNETSTDCYIVVSGAVDVLATADDGTEKLVMKVGPHGMAGEMGVIFGTPQPFTVRSRRLTQVVRISRSHLLQILRPNTADADTVHANFVQYLRSLREHVAVDAPFFREILSDTGLDRLQNYAIFQKQLHEGARIVRDQDARLGSQQHEETAPCNMLLRRQHKPRVVIHDHFPGDGTEKTRNRAGGKLVCLPDSLQELMKVAEAKFGKAVRTVLTVDGAEVEDVAVLRDGDHLVLCW
;
A
#
# COMPACT_ATOMS: atom_id res chain seq x y z
N MET A 1 -46.67 36.73 -19.87
CA MET A 1 -48.07 36.44 -19.48
C MET A 1 -48.86 37.70 -19.15
N ALA A 2 -48.40 38.56 -18.23
CA ALA A 2 -49.16 39.75 -17.79
C ALA A 2 -49.55 40.75 -18.92
N PHE A 3 -48.66 41.04 -19.88
CA PHE A 3 -48.93 41.98 -20.99
C PHE A 3 -49.98 41.49 -22.01
N HIS A 4 -50.17 40.18 -22.13
CA HIS A 4 -51.07 39.56 -23.13
C HIS A 4 -52.38 39.03 -22.51
N HIS A 5 -52.59 39.23 -21.21
CA HIS A 5 -53.80 38.79 -20.53
C HIS A 5 -54.97 39.75 -20.81
N ARG A 6 -56.17 39.20 -20.99
CA ARG A 6 -57.41 39.98 -21.16
C ARG A 6 -57.74 40.93 -20.00
N ASP A 7 -57.36 40.56 -18.78
CA ASP A 7 -57.51 41.38 -17.58
C ASP A 7 -56.11 41.61 -17.03
N LYS A 8 -55.64 42.86 -17.15
CA LYS A 8 -54.27 43.23 -16.80
C LYS A 8 -54.11 43.39 -15.29
N GLU A 9 -55.18 43.70 -14.56
CA GLU A 9 -55.14 43.91 -13.10
C GLU A 9 -55.06 42.57 -12.35
N HIS A 10 -55.65 41.50 -12.90
CA HIS A 10 -55.62 40.16 -12.31
C HIS A 10 -54.39 39.32 -12.76
N THR A 11 -53.20 39.86 -12.56
CA THR A 11 -51.91 39.22 -12.90
C THR A 11 -50.89 39.38 -11.78
N TRP A 12 -49.83 38.56 -11.79
CA TRP A 12 -48.74 38.62 -10.79
C TRP A 12 -48.09 40.01 -10.63
N LEU A 13 -48.11 40.84 -11.69
CA LEU A 13 -47.56 42.20 -11.68
C LEU A 13 -48.65 43.27 -11.54
N GLY A 14 -49.79 43.10 -12.22
CA GLY A 14 -50.87 44.08 -12.23
C GLY A 14 -51.63 44.23 -10.91
N SER A 15 -51.57 43.22 -10.04
CA SER A 15 -52.15 43.27 -8.69
C SER A 15 -51.43 44.27 -7.77
N GLN A 16 -50.13 44.48 -7.97
CA GLN A 16 -49.31 45.37 -7.14
C GLN A 16 -48.98 46.70 -7.83
N VAL A 17 -48.77 46.69 -9.15
CA VAL A 17 -48.38 47.88 -9.93
C VAL A 17 -49.49 48.21 -10.92
N ARG A 18 -50.29 49.24 -10.59
CA ARG A 18 -51.29 49.81 -11.52
C ARG A 18 -50.61 50.51 -12.70
N ASP A 19 -51.22 50.42 -13.88
CA ASP A 19 -50.77 51.00 -15.15
C ASP A 19 -49.34 50.60 -15.56
N PHE A 20 -48.93 49.36 -15.27
CA PHE A 20 -47.60 48.86 -15.61
C PHE A 20 -47.31 48.85 -17.13
N THR A 21 -48.34 48.95 -17.98
CA THR A 21 -48.19 49.00 -19.44
C THR A 21 -47.70 50.35 -19.97
N ASP A 22 -47.97 51.43 -19.24
CA ASP A 22 -47.60 52.79 -19.64
C ASP A 22 -46.25 53.22 -19.03
N ARG A 23 -45.68 52.35 -18.20
CA ARG A 23 -44.36 52.55 -17.58
C ARG A 23 -43.24 52.06 -18.49
N SER A 24 -42.05 52.60 -18.24
CA SER A 24 -40.83 52.20 -18.94
C SER A 24 -40.57 50.69 -18.86
N VAL A 25 -40.14 50.10 -19.98
CA VAL A 25 -39.79 48.67 -20.12
C VAL A 25 -38.80 48.21 -19.04
N TRP A 26 -37.89 49.10 -18.62
CA TRP A 26 -36.93 48.84 -17.54
C TRP A 26 -37.60 48.45 -16.23
N VAL A 27 -38.71 49.11 -15.87
CA VAL A 27 -39.43 48.83 -14.62
C VAL A 27 -40.01 47.41 -14.66
N GLY A 28 -40.65 47.03 -15.77
CA GLY A 28 -41.19 45.68 -15.95
C GLY A 28 -40.11 44.59 -15.93
N TYR A 29 -38.95 44.85 -16.55
CA TYR A 29 -37.81 43.93 -16.53
C TYR A 29 -37.25 43.75 -15.11
N THR A 30 -37.08 44.84 -14.35
CA THR A 30 -36.60 44.78 -12.96
C THR A 30 -37.52 43.94 -12.08
N TYR A 31 -38.83 44.12 -12.16
CA TYR A 31 -39.79 43.30 -11.40
C TYR A 31 -39.78 41.82 -11.85
N ALA A 32 -39.62 41.55 -13.14
CA ALA A 32 -39.52 40.18 -13.63
C ALA A 32 -38.26 39.47 -13.13
N VAL A 33 -37.09 40.12 -13.22
CA VAL A 33 -35.83 39.58 -12.69
C VAL A 33 -35.90 39.42 -11.17
N TYR A 34 -36.47 40.39 -10.47
CA TYR A 34 -36.68 40.31 -9.03
C TYR A 34 -37.54 39.10 -8.65
N TRP A 35 -38.71 38.92 -9.28
CA TRP A 35 -39.58 37.76 -9.06
C TRP A 35 -38.89 36.43 -9.38
N SER A 36 -38.11 36.38 -10.47
CA SER A 36 -37.35 35.18 -10.85
C SER A 36 -36.25 34.84 -9.83
N ILE A 37 -35.44 35.81 -9.39
CA ILE A 37 -34.35 35.58 -8.44
C ILE A 37 -34.89 35.22 -7.05
N THR A 38 -35.93 35.90 -6.56
CA THR A 38 -36.51 35.59 -5.23
C THR A 38 -37.14 34.21 -5.18
N THR A 39 -37.72 33.76 -6.29
CA THR A 39 -38.26 32.40 -6.44
C THR A 39 -37.14 31.36 -6.64
N LEU A 40 -36.10 31.67 -7.42
CA LEU A 40 -34.94 30.81 -7.63
C LEU A 40 -34.13 30.58 -6.35
N ALA A 41 -33.91 31.65 -5.56
CA ALA A 41 -33.24 31.60 -4.27
C ALA A 41 -34.15 31.07 -3.14
N THR A 42 -35.39 30.69 -3.44
CA THR A 42 -36.37 30.14 -2.48
C THR A 42 -36.69 31.07 -1.31
N VAL A 43 -36.52 32.39 -1.47
CA VAL A 43 -36.80 33.39 -0.41
C VAL A 43 -38.30 33.63 -0.29
N GLY A 44 -38.99 33.83 -1.42
CA GLY A 44 -40.45 33.87 -1.49
C GLY A 44 -41.14 34.91 -0.59
N TYR A 45 -40.82 36.20 -0.74
CA TYR A 45 -41.45 37.27 0.07
C TYR A 45 -42.98 37.34 -0.03
N GLY A 46 -43.57 36.84 -1.12
CA GLY A 46 -45.03 36.80 -1.35
C GLY A 46 -45.63 38.11 -1.86
N ASP A 47 -44.81 39.14 -2.05
CA ASP A 47 -45.16 40.42 -2.66
C ASP A 47 -45.65 40.27 -4.10
N LEU A 48 -44.98 39.41 -4.88
CA LEU A 48 -45.36 39.05 -6.24
C LEU A 48 -45.70 37.56 -6.30
N HIS A 49 -46.97 37.24 -6.54
CA HIS A 49 -47.47 35.87 -6.58
C HIS A 49 -48.41 35.65 -7.76
N ALA A 50 -48.51 34.41 -8.22
CA ALA A 50 -49.41 34.05 -9.31
C ALA A 50 -50.88 34.16 -8.86
N VAL A 51 -51.69 34.89 -9.63
CA VAL A 51 -53.12 35.09 -9.32
C VAL A 51 -54.01 34.29 -10.28
N ASN A 52 -53.63 34.23 -11.56
CA ASN A 52 -54.36 33.46 -12.57
C ASN A 52 -53.99 31.95 -12.50
N PRO A 53 -54.95 31.01 -12.64
CA PRO A 53 -54.67 29.58 -12.84
C PRO A 53 -53.55 29.27 -13.85
N GLY A 54 -53.44 30.01 -14.95
CA GLY A 54 -52.35 29.85 -15.93
C GLY A 54 -50.97 30.25 -15.40
N GLU A 55 -50.91 31.32 -14.59
CA GLU A 55 -49.69 31.75 -13.91
C GLU A 55 -49.33 30.79 -12.78
N MET A 56 -50.32 30.23 -12.08
CA MET A 56 -50.11 29.22 -11.03
C MET A 56 -49.49 27.94 -11.60
N ALA A 57 -49.95 27.48 -12.77
CA ALA A 57 -49.36 26.33 -13.46
C ALA A 57 -47.91 26.61 -13.89
N PHE A 58 -47.64 27.79 -14.44
CA PHE A 58 -46.27 28.20 -14.80
C PHE A 58 -45.37 28.30 -13.56
N ALA A 59 -45.82 28.95 -12.49
CA ALA A 59 -45.06 29.10 -11.25
C ALA A 59 -44.76 27.73 -10.61
N THR A 60 -45.71 26.79 -10.65
CA THR A 60 -45.50 25.41 -10.16
C THR A 60 -44.41 24.71 -10.97
N GLY A 61 -44.46 24.77 -12.31
CA GLY A 61 -43.41 24.20 -13.16
C GLY A 61 -42.04 24.87 -12.95
N TYR A 62 -42.02 26.19 -12.80
CA TYR A 62 -40.80 26.98 -12.55
C TYR A 62 -40.17 26.63 -11.19
N MET A 63 -40.98 26.48 -10.13
CA MET A 63 -40.48 26.05 -8.81
C MET A 63 -39.91 24.63 -8.84
N LEU A 64 -40.56 23.69 -9.54
CA LEU A 64 -40.02 22.34 -9.72
C LEU A 64 -38.67 22.35 -10.46
N PHE A 65 -38.56 23.18 -11.50
CA PHE A 65 -37.31 23.38 -12.22
C PHE A 65 -36.22 23.98 -11.32
N ASN A 66 -36.53 25.03 -10.55
CA ASN A 66 -35.59 25.68 -9.63
C ASN A 66 -35.10 24.73 -8.54
N LEU A 67 -35.96 23.85 -8.03
CA LEU A 67 -35.58 22.81 -7.07
C LEU A 67 -34.55 21.85 -7.68
N GLY A 68 -34.77 21.39 -8.91
CA GLY A 68 -33.81 20.56 -9.64
C GLY A 68 -32.49 21.27 -9.91
N LEU A 69 -32.54 22.52 -10.38
CA LEU A 69 -31.35 23.34 -10.67
C LEU A 69 -30.52 23.59 -9.40
N THR A 70 -31.16 23.92 -8.28
CA THR A 70 -30.47 24.17 -7.01
C THR A 70 -29.83 22.91 -6.47
N SER A 71 -30.53 21.77 -6.50
CA SER A 71 -29.98 20.46 -6.13
C SER A 71 -28.76 20.10 -6.98
N TYR A 72 -28.82 20.33 -8.29
CA TYR A 72 -27.71 20.10 -9.21
C TYR A 72 -26.49 20.98 -8.91
N ILE A 73 -26.70 22.29 -8.67
CA ILE A 73 -25.61 23.21 -8.31
C ILE A 73 -24.96 22.78 -6.98
N ILE A 74 -25.76 22.48 -5.96
CA ILE A 74 -25.26 22.02 -4.65
C ILE A 74 -24.47 20.71 -4.80
N GLY A 75 -24.97 19.76 -5.59
CA GLY A 75 -24.29 18.49 -5.87
C GLY A 75 -22.92 18.69 -6.51
N ASN A 76 -22.84 19.54 -7.55
CA ASN A 76 -21.57 19.85 -8.22
C ASN A 76 -20.59 20.60 -7.31
N MET A 77 -21.07 21.57 -6.52
CA MET A 77 -20.23 22.28 -5.56
C MET A 77 -19.66 21.32 -4.50
N THR A 78 -20.48 20.41 -4.00
CA THR A 78 -20.04 19.39 -3.04
C THR A 78 -18.96 18.48 -3.65
N ASN A 79 -19.17 18.03 -4.89
CA ASN A 79 -18.20 17.18 -5.59
C ASN A 79 -16.85 17.91 -5.78
N LEU A 80 -16.88 19.18 -6.19
CA LEU A 80 -15.68 20.00 -6.33
C LEU A 80 -14.92 20.17 -5.01
N VAL A 81 -15.64 20.43 -3.91
CA VAL A 81 -15.03 20.59 -2.57
C VAL A 81 -14.37 19.29 -2.12
N VAL A 82 -15.03 18.14 -2.33
CA VAL A 82 -14.47 16.83 -1.98
C VAL A 82 -13.18 16.57 -2.74
N HIS A 83 -13.15 16.81 -4.06
CA HIS A 83 -11.95 16.66 -4.87
C HIS A 83 -10.82 17.61 -4.45
N ALA A 84 -11.13 18.89 -4.22
CA ALA A 84 -10.14 19.87 -3.78
C ALA A 84 -9.51 19.52 -2.42
N ALA A 85 -10.29 18.93 -1.51
CA ALA A 85 -9.84 18.62 -0.16
C ALA A 85 -9.30 17.18 0.00
N THR A 86 -9.30 16.34 -1.04
CA THR A 86 -9.02 14.90 -0.92
C THR A 86 -7.64 14.63 -0.31
N ASN A 87 -6.59 15.34 -0.75
CA ASN A 87 -5.23 15.12 -0.23
C ASN A 87 -5.11 15.50 1.25
N THR A 88 -5.70 16.63 1.66
CA THR A 88 -5.73 17.10 3.04
C THR A 88 -6.49 16.14 3.94
N PHE A 89 -7.62 15.60 3.47
CA PHE A 89 -8.37 14.58 4.20
C PHE A 89 -7.56 13.29 4.39
N ARG A 90 -6.88 12.80 3.34
CA ARG A 90 -6.03 11.60 3.43
C ARG A 90 -4.88 11.77 4.42
N MET A 91 -4.22 12.93 4.42
CA MET A 91 -3.18 13.26 5.40
C MET A 91 -3.74 13.27 6.83
N ARG A 92 -4.85 13.98 7.06
CA ARG A 92 -5.48 14.06 8.38
C ARG A 92 -5.96 12.70 8.89
N ASP A 93 -6.52 11.88 8.00
CA ASP A 93 -6.95 10.53 8.32
C ASP A 93 -5.76 9.65 8.72
N MET A 94 -4.67 9.66 7.97
CA MET A 94 -3.46 8.91 8.32
C MET A 94 -2.87 9.33 9.66
N VAL A 95 -2.74 10.64 9.91
CA VAL A 95 -2.27 11.18 11.20
C VAL A 95 -3.18 10.73 12.35
N ARG A 96 -4.50 10.76 12.15
CA ARG A 96 -5.47 10.30 13.14
C ARG A 96 -5.31 8.80 13.42
N ARG A 97 -5.17 7.97 12.38
CA ARG A 97 -4.98 6.51 12.51
C ARG A 97 -3.70 6.17 13.27
N VAL A 98 -2.59 6.83 12.94
CA VAL A 98 -1.31 6.68 13.65
C VAL A 98 -1.45 7.08 15.12
N SER A 99 -2.14 8.18 15.40
CA SER A 99 -2.42 8.63 16.79
C SER A 99 -3.22 7.59 17.57
N THR A 100 -4.34 7.14 17.00
CA THR A 100 -5.24 6.17 17.63
C THR A 100 -4.53 4.85 17.88
N PHE A 101 -3.74 4.37 16.91
CA PHE A 101 -2.94 3.15 17.07
C PHE A 101 -1.89 3.30 18.17
N GLY A 102 -1.20 4.45 18.22
CA GLY A 102 -0.21 4.71 19.26
C GLY A 102 -0.81 4.79 20.66
N ALA A 103 -1.98 5.40 20.79
CA ALA A 103 -2.71 5.50 22.06
C ALA A 103 -3.28 4.13 22.51
N ALA A 104 -3.90 3.39 21.60
CA ALA A 104 -4.51 2.09 21.89
C ALA A 104 -3.47 1.05 22.37
N ASN A 105 -2.25 1.10 21.81
CA ASN A 105 -1.18 0.17 22.17
C ASN A 105 -0.19 0.73 23.21
N GLN A 106 -0.48 1.89 23.81
CA GLN A 106 0.37 2.53 24.83
C GLN A 106 1.84 2.65 24.40
N LEU A 107 2.07 3.02 23.13
CA LEU A 107 3.42 3.08 22.58
C LEU A 107 4.25 4.18 23.29
N PRO A 108 5.55 3.94 23.51
CA PRO A 108 6.47 4.94 24.02
C PRO A 108 6.39 6.23 23.23
N ARG A 109 6.62 7.36 23.91
CA ARG A 109 6.50 8.70 23.31
C ARG A 109 7.39 8.87 22.08
N GLU A 110 8.62 8.35 22.15
CA GLU A 110 9.60 8.43 21.06
C GLU A 110 9.09 7.73 19.78
N LEU A 111 8.55 6.51 19.92
CA LEU A 111 8.02 5.76 18.79
C LEU A 111 6.80 6.46 18.18
N ARG A 112 5.92 7.04 19.00
CA ARG A 112 4.77 7.83 18.49
C ARG A 112 5.23 9.07 17.73
N GLU A 113 6.24 9.78 18.24
CA GLU A 113 6.79 10.96 17.57
C GLU A 113 7.44 10.58 16.23
N GLN A 114 8.18 9.47 16.17
CA GLN A 114 8.76 8.94 14.92
C GLN A 114 7.68 8.52 13.91
N MET A 115 6.64 7.81 14.36
CA MET A 115 5.52 7.41 13.49
C MET A 115 4.77 8.63 12.93
N MET A 116 4.57 9.66 13.75
CA MET A 116 3.94 10.91 13.31
C MET A 116 4.80 11.67 12.30
N ALA A 117 6.10 11.81 12.57
CA ALA A 117 7.02 12.47 11.67
C ALA A 117 7.11 11.74 10.32
N SER A 118 7.15 10.41 10.34
CA SER A 118 7.12 9.57 9.13
C SER A 118 5.82 9.75 8.35
N ALA A 119 4.66 9.72 9.02
CA ALA A 119 3.37 9.92 8.38
C ALA A 119 3.24 11.30 7.73
N GLN A 120 3.65 12.37 8.41
CA GLN A 120 3.62 13.73 7.87
C GLN A 120 4.57 13.91 6.69
N LEU A 121 5.78 13.35 6.79
CA LEU A 121 6.79 13.46 5.74
C LEU A 121 6.30 12.84 4.42
N ARG A 122 5.61 11.69 4.49
CA ARG A 122 5.06 11.02 3.29
C ARG A 122 4.12 11.90 2.47
N PHE A 123 3.35 12.77 3.12
CA PHE A 123 2.45 13.71 2.43
C PHE A 123 3.16 15.00 2.02
N ASN A 124 4.05 15.53 2.86
CA ASN A 124 4.79 16.77 2.58
C ASN A 124 5.84 16.61 1.47
N ALA A 125 6.51 15.45 1.40
CA ALA A 125 7.50 15.15 0.38
C ALA A 125 6.89 14.80 -0.98
N GLY A 126 5.55 14.82 -1.10
CA GLY A 126 4.86 14.39 -2.32
C GLY A 126 5.12 12.93 -2.68
N GLU A 127 5.68 12.12 -1.77
CA GLU A 127 6.12 10.74 -2.02
C GLU A 127 4.95 9.87 -2.50
N VAL A 128 3.77 10.08 -1.93
CA VAL A 128 2.54 9.39 -2.36
C VAL A 128 2.15 9.74 -3.79
N ILE A 129 2.26 11.02 -4.18
CA ILE A 129 1.92 11.49 -5.53
C ILE A 129 2.98 11.01 -6.52
N GLN A 130 4.25 11.07 -6.15
CA GLN A 130 5.36 10.63 -6.99
C GLN A 130 5.31 9.13 -7.24
N GLN A 131 5.05 8.30 -6.23
CA GLN A 131 4.94 6.84 -6.42
C GLN A 131 3.72 6.45 -7.27
N GLN A 132 2.57 7.09 -7.06
CA GLN A 132 1.37 6.86 -7.89
C GLN A 132 1.58 7.29 -9.34
N LEU A 133 2.16 8.47 -9.56
CA LEU A 133 2.47 8.94 -10.90
C LEU A 133 3.46 8.00 -11.61
N LEU A 134 4.52 7.59 -10.91
CA LEU A 134 5.53 6.67 -11.45
C LEU A 134 5.00 5.26 -11.70
N SER A 135 3.97 4.80 -10.97
CA SER A 135 3.33 3.51 -11.25
C SER A 135 2.45 3.52 -12.50
N ASP A 136 1.84 4.67 -12.83
CA ASP A 136 1.00 4.83 -14.01
C ASP A 136 1.83 4.99 -15.31
N LEU A 137 3.10 5.38 -15.15
CA LEU A 137 4.04 5.55 -16.26
C LEU A 137 4.55 4.20 -16.80
N PRO A 138 4.58 3.99 -18.13
CA PRO A 138 5.24 2.85 -18.76
C PRO A 138 6.69 2.69 -18.30
N ARG A 139 7.17 1.44 -18.22
CA ARG A 139 8.53 1.11 -17.72
C ARG A 139 9.64 1.91 -18.37
N ALA A 140 9.55 2.16 -19.69
CA ALA A 140 10.55 2.93 -20.42
C ALA A 140 10.67 4.39 -19.93
N LEU A 141 9.54 5.05 -19.67
CA LEU A 141 9.53 6.43 -19.15
C LEU A 141 10.00 6.48 -17.70
N ARG A 142 9.56 5.52 -16.87
CA ARG A 142 10.02 5.40 -15.49
C ARG A 142 11.53 5.20 -15.40
N SER A 143 12.08 4.34 -16.27
CA SER A 143 13.53 4.12 -16.39
C SER A 143 14.26 5.40 -16.80
N GLY A 144 13.78 6.12 -17.81
CA GLY A 144 14.37 7.39 -18.23
C GLY A 144 14.36 8.47 -17.14
N VAL A 145 13.24 8.62 -16.42
CA VAL A 145 13.13 9.55 -15.29
C VAL A 145 14.06 9.15 -14.15
N ALA A 146 14.09 7.87 -13.78
CA ALA A 146 14.97 7.37 -12.73
C ALA A 146 16.44 7.61 -13.09
N GLN A 147 16.84 7.34 -14.34
CA GLN A 147 18.21 7.57 -14.82
C GLN A 147 18.61 9.06 -14.72
N HIS A 148 17.69 9.97 -15.05
CA HIS A 148 17.93 11.40 -14.92
C HIS A 148 18.05 11.86 -13.46
N LEU A 149 17.23 11.31 -12.56
CA LEU A 149 17.20 11.71 -11.15
C LEU A 149 18.34 11.10 -10.32
N PHE A 150 18.71 9.84 -10.57
CA PHE A 150 19.57 9.05 -9.68
C PHE A 150 20.82 8.49 -10.36
N GLY A 151 20.95 8.58 -11.69
CA GLY A 151 22.06 7.99 -12.44
C GLY A 151 23.43 8.49 -11.98
N ASP A 152 23.57 9.82 -11.81
CA ASP A 152 24.81 10.43 -11.31
C ASP A 152 25.11 10.02 -9.85
N THR A 153 24.06 9.92 -9.01
CA THR A 153 24.23 9.47 -7.62
C THR A 153 24.77 8.04 -7.55
N VAL A 154 24.22 7.13 -8.36
CA VAL A 154 24.66 5.73 -8.39
C VAL A 154 26.08 5.62 -8.93
N GLN A 155 26.47 6.37 -9.95
CA GLN A 155 27.83 6.34 -10.51
C GLN A 155 28.91 6.85 -9.55
N ARG A 156 28.59 7.85 -8.73
CA ARG A 156 29.52 8.41 -7.74
C ARG A 156 29.64 7.57 -6.47
N CYS A 157 28.66 6.69 -6.24
CA CYS A 157 28.64 5.78 -5.13
C CYS A 157 29.82 4.80 -5.18
N TYR A 158 30.55 4.64 -4.07
CA TYR A 158 31.82 3.89 -4.04
C TYR A 158 31.70 2.47 -4.60
N LEU A 159 30.56 1.80 -4.38
CA LEU A 159 30.35 0.41 -4.79
C LEU A 159 30.29 0.25 -6.32
N PHE A 160 29.73 1.25 -7.01
CA PHE A 160 29.46 1.21 -8.46
C PHE A 160 30.42 2.10 -9.26
N GLN A 161 31.54 2.51 -8.69
CA GLN A 161 32.55 3.27 -9.43
C GLN A 161 33.18 2.40 -10.53
N GLY A 162 33.21 2.90 -11.76
CA GLY A 162 33.82 2.20 -12.89
C GLY A 162 32.99 1.09 -13.53
N VAL A 163 31.73 0.90 -13.12
CA VAL A 163 30.83 -0.06 -13.77
C VAL A 163 30.28 0.48 -15.10
N SER A 164 29.84 -0.43 -15.97
CA SER A 164 29.27 -0.07 -17.27
C SER A 164 28.01 0.80 -17.14
N SER A 165 27.82 1.73 -18.09
CA SER A 165 26.62 2.58 -18.14
C SER A 165 25.34 1.76 -18.31
N GLY A 166 25.41 0.62 -18.99
CA GLY A 166 24.31 -0.32 -19.14
C GLY A 166 23.86 -0.89 -17.80
N LEU A 167 24.80 -1.27 -16.92
CA LEU A 167 24.47 -1.74 -15.57
C LEU A 167 23.81 -0.65 -14.74
N VAL A 168 24.31 0.59 -14.80
CA VAL A 168 23.72 1.73 -14.06
C VAL A 168 22.26 1.93 -14.45
N VAL A 169 21.94 1.91 -15.74
CA VAL A 169 20.56 2.06 -16.22
C VAL A 169 19.67 0.93 -15.69
N GLN A 170 20.17 -0.32 -15.69
CA GLN A 170 19.43 -1.46 -15.15
C GLN A 170 19.20 -1.32 -13.63
N LEU A 171 20.22 -0.93 -12.88
CA LEU A 171 20.14 -0.69 -11.43
C LEU A 171 19.13 0.39 -11.08
N VAL A 172 19.27 1.55 -11.71
CA VAL A 172 18.44 2.73 -11.44
C VAL A 172 16.96 2.48 -11.80
N SER A 173 16.69 1.64 -12.81
CA SER A 173 15.33 1.29 -13.21
C SER A 173 14.55 0.47 -12.17
N GLU A 174 15.25 -0.29 -11.33
CA GLU A 174 14.67 -1.13 -10.27
C GLU A 174 14.78 -0.48 -8.88
N MET A 175 15.45 0.67 -8.78
CA MET A 175 15.58 1.42 -7.54
C MET A 175 14.29 2.15 -7.17
N VAL A 176 13.98 2.14 -5.87
CA VAL A 176 12.82 2.84 -5.32
C VAL A 176 13.29 3.94 -4.39
N ALA A 177 12.92 5.18 -4.70
CA ALA A 177 13.20 6.32 -3.83
C ALA A 177 12.35 6.26 -2.56
N GLY A 178 12.93 6.66 -1.44
CA GLY A 178 12.27 6.81 -0.15
C GLY A 178 12.87 7.94 0.68
N TYR A 179 12.13 8.39 1.70
CA TYR A 179 12.54 9.46 2.59
C TYR A 179 12.52 9.01 4.05
N PHE A 180 13.56 9.39 4.78
CA PHE A 180 13.68 9.13 6.20
C PHE A 180 13.69 10.46 6.98
N PRO A 181 12.82 10.63 7.99
CA PRO A 181 12.84 11.82 8.84
C PRO A 181 14.14 11.83 9.68
N PRO A 182 14.53 12.98 10.27
CA PRO A 182 15.68 13.03 11.18
C PRO A 182 15.54 12.07 12.36
N LYS A 183 16.66 11.50 12.83
CA LYS A 183 16.76 10.52 13.93
C LYS A 183 16.02 9.21 13.69
N ALA A 184 15.75 8.88 12.43
CA ALA A 184 15.19 7.59 12.06
C ALA A 184 16.32 6.59 11.81
N ASP A 185 16.18 5.39 12.33
CA ASP A 185 17.08 4.28 12.03
C ASP A 185 16.70 3.69 10.66
N ILE A 186 17.64 3.75 9.73
CA ILE A 186 17.48 3.20 8.36
C ILE A 186 17.80 1.70 8.38
N VAL A 187 18.84 1.33 9.12
CA VAL A 187 19.33 -0.05 9.28
C VAL A 187 19.74 -0.23 10.74
N LEU A 188 19.37 -1.36 11.35
CA LEU A 188 19.75 -1.67 12.73
C LEU A 188 20.94 -2.65 12.78
N GLN A 189 21.80 -2.48 13.78
CA GLN A 189 22.85 -3.46 14.08
C GLN A 189 22.23 -4.83 14.40
N ASN A 190 22.89 -5.90 13.97
CA ASN A 190 22.47 -7.30 14.06
C ASN A 190 21.19 -7.63 13.28
N GLU A 191 20.66 -6.72 12.47
CA GLU A 191 19.57 -7.00 11.54
C GLU A 191 20.10 -7.69 10.29
N THR A 192 19.39 -8.69 9.79
CA THR A 192 19.65 -9.27 8.47
C THR A 192 19.01 -8.40 7.39
N SER A 193 19.72 -7.37 6.90
CA SER A 193 19.14 -6.48 5.89
C SER A 193 18.88 -7.19 4.57
N THR A 194 17.69 -6.96 4.03
CA THR A 194 17.28 -7.44 2.71
C THR A 194 17.57 -6.43 1.60
N ASP A 195 17.84 -5.17 1.94
CA ASP A 195 17.94 -4.06 1.00
C ASP A 195 19.20 -3.21 1.25
N CYS A 196 19.75 -2.68 0.16
CA CYS A 196 20.78 -1.65 0.17
C CYS A 196 20.14 -0.28 -0.03
N TYR A 197 20.70 0.73 0.62
CA TYR A 197 20.28 2.12 0.50
C TYR A 197 21.45 2.98 0.02
N ILE A 198 21.22 3.85 -0.96
CA ILE A 198 22.17 4.87 -1.39
C ILE A 198 21.62 6.23 -0.99
N VAL A 199 22.43 7.02 -0.30
CA VAL A 199 22.06 8.36 0.16
C VAL A 199 22.14 9.33 -1.02
N VAL A 200 21.00 9.86 -1.45
CA VAL A 200 20.93 10.86 -2.52
C VAL A 200 21.19 12.25 -1.96
N SER A 201 20.48 12.60 -0.89
CA SER A 201 20.60 13.89 -0.21
C SER A 201 20.31 13.67 1.27
N GLY A 202 21.02 14.39 2.14
CA GLY A 202 20.91 14.19 3.58
C GLY A 202 22.26 13.95 4.24
N ALA A 203 22.21 13.42 5.45
CA ALA A 203 23.38 12.98 6.19
C ALA A 203 22.94 11.87 7.15
N VAL A 204 23.76 10.83 7.29
CA VAL A 204 23.51 9.70 8.18
C VAL A 204 24.73 9.46 9.05
N ASP A 205 24.47 9.06 10.28
CA ASP A 205 25.48 8.73 11.28
C ASP A 205 25.50 7.19 11.42
N VAL A 206 26.68 6.60 11.31
CA VAL A 206 26.91 5.18 11.51
C VAL A 206 27.32 4.98 12.97
N LEU A 207 26.55 4.18 13.68
CA LEU A 207 26.66 3.97 15.12
C LEU A 207 26.99 2.51 15.41
N ALA A 208 27.90 2.27 16.34
CA ALA A 208 28.16 0.95 16.91
C ALA A 208 27.59 0.91 18.33
N THR A 209 26.73 -0.06 18.59
CA THR A 209 26.20 -0.36 19.93
C THR A 209 27.16 -1.33 20.60
N ALA A 210 27.74 -0.93 21.72
CA ALA A 210 28.58 -1.81 22.54
C ALA A 210 27.72 -2.75 23.41
N ASP A 211 28.36 -3.76 24.01
CA ASP A 211 27.68 -4.77 24.84
C ASP A 211 26.96 -4.19 26.08
N ASP A 212 27.36 -2.99 26.51
CA ASP A 212 26.75 -2.22 27.59
C ASP A 212 25.49 -1.43 27.15
N GLY A 213 25.14 -1.49 25.86
CA GLY A 213 24.04 -0.75 25.26
C GLY A 213 24.39 0.70 24.87
N THR A 214 25.63 1.14 25.05
CA THR A 214 26.06 2.49 24.68
C THR A 214 26.29 2.60 23.18
N GLU A 215 25.61 3.56 22.52
CA GLU A 215 25.85 3.87 21.11
C GLU A 215 27.07 4.79 20.96
N LYS A 216 28.07 4.35 20.19
CA LYS A 216 29.24 5.15 19.80
C LYS A 216 29.17 5.52 18.32
N LEU A 217 29.41 6.79 18.01
CA LEU A 217 29.53 7.24 16.63
C LEU A 217 30.81 6.70 16.00
N VAL A 218 30.66 5.92 14.93
CA VAL A 218 31.76 5.37 14.14
C VAL A 218 32.19 6.35 13.06
N MET A 219 31.24 6.74 12.20
CA MET A 219 31.53 7.62 11.08
C MET A 219 30.28 8.40 10.65
N LYS A 220 30.52 9.51 9.94
CA LYS A 220 29.46 10.32 9.33
C LYS A 220 29.48 10.10 7.84
N VAL A 221 28.33 9.78 7.27
CA VAL A 221 28.16 9.49 5.85
C VAL A 221 27.27 10.55 5.22
N GLY A 222 27.79 11.16 4.15
CA GLY A 222 27.12 12.19 3.38
C GLY A 222 26.39 11.65 2.14
N PRO A 223 25.99 12.55 1.22
CA PRO A 223 25.49 12.16 -0.09
C PRO A 223 26.47 11.25 -0.83
N HIS A 224 25.94 10.33 -1.65
CA HIS A 224 26.66 9.26 -2.36
C HIS A 224 27.20 8.12 -1.47
N GLY A 225 26.93 8.18 -0.17
CA GLY A 225 27.21 7.08 0.74
C GLY A 225 26.19 5.95 0.63
N MET A 226 26.55 4.78 1.16
CA MET A 226 25.66 3.62 1.24
C MET A 226 25.36 3.23 2.68
N ALA A 227 24.25 2.50 2.85
CA ALA A 227 23.90 1.80 4.06
C ALA A 227 23.27 0.44 3.71
N GLY A 228 23.52 -0.57 4.54
CA GLY A 228 22.90 -1.89 4.41
C GLY A 228 23.60 -2.83 3.41
N GLU A 229 24.59 -2.35 2.67
CA GLU A 229 25.26 -3.12 1.62
C GLU A 229 26.05 -4.32 2.15
N MET A 230 26.61 -4.21 3.37
CA MET A 230 27.38 -5.28 3.98
C MET A 230 26.52 -6.52 4.20
N GLY A 231 25.34 -6.38 4.81
CA GLY A 231 24.42 -7.50 5.00
C GLY A 231 23.88 -8.08 3.70
N VAL A 232 23.73 -7.28 2.65
CA VAL A 232 23.25 -7.75 1.35
C VAL A 232 24.32 -8.55 0.60
N ILE A 233 25.57 -8.08 0.60
CA ILE A 233 26.70 -8.69 -0.11
C ILE A 233 27.23 -9.91 0.64
N PHE A 234 27.35 -9.84 1.97
CA PHE A 234 27.85 -10.94 2.79
C PHE A 234 26.77 -11.92 3.25
N GLY A 235 25.49 -11.55 3.18
CA GLY A 235 24.40 -12.35 3.75
C GLY A 235 24.53 -12.51 5.27
N THR A 236 25.17 -11.56 5.94
CA THR A 236 25.40 -11.56 7.39
C THR A 236 24.60 -10.45 8.07
N PRO A 237 24.36 -10.54 9.39
CA PRO A 237 23.79 -9.44 10.14
C PRO A 237 24.63 -8.16 10.02
N GLN A 238 23.98 -7.00 10.07
CA GLN A 238 24.66 -5.71 9.93
C GLN A 238 25.54 -5.41 11.14
N PRO A 239 26.77 -4.94 10.93
CA PRO A 239 27.68 -4.63 12.03
C PRO A 239 27.35 -3.30 12.73
N PHE A 240 26.63 -2.40 12.08
CA PHE A 240 26.37 -1.04 12.57
C PHE A 240 24.91 -0.64 12.38
N THR A 241 24.43 0.23 13.28
CA THR A 241 23.16 0.95 13.10
C THR A 241 23.43 2.19 12.25
N VAL A 242 22.57 2.47 11.28
CA VAL A 242 22.66 3.69 10.45
C VAL A 242 21.46 4.57 10.75
N ARG A 243 21.70 5.74 11.34
CA ARG A 243 20.67 6.69 11.77
C ARG A 243 20.72 7.96 10.94
N SER A 244 19.57 8.47 10.49
CA SER A 244 19.50 9.75 9.79
C SER A 244 19.75 10.93 10.75
N ARG A 245 20.55 11.90 10.32
CA ARG A 245 20.80 13.12 11.10
C ARG A 245 19.85 14.27 10.74
N ARG A 246 19.46 14.33 9.48
CA ARG A 246 18.50 15.28 8.91
C ARG A 246 17.54 14.51 8.01
N LEU A 247 16.58 15.22 7.39
CA LEU A 247 15.76 14.63 6.34
C LEU A 247 16.68 14.07 5.26
N THR A 248 16.62 12.75 5.07
CA THR A 248 17.51 12.02 4.17
C THR A 248 16.67 11.33 3.09
N GLN A 249 16.95 11.66 1.85
CA GLN A 249 16.44 10.96 0.68
C GLN A 249 17.40 9.83 0.33
N VAL A 250 16.86 8.64 0.16
CA VAL A 250 17.62 7.47 -0.25
C VAL A 250 16.96 6.80 -1.45
N VAL A 251 17.76 6.06 -2.23
CA VAL A 251 17.25 5.07 -3.17
C VAL A 251 17.55 3.68 -2.64
N ARG A 252 16.52 2.84 -2.62
CA ARG A 252 16.56 1.46 -2.11
C ARG A 252 16.64 0.50 -3.29
N ILE A 253 17.51 -0.51 -3.17
CA ILE A 253 17.54 -1.66 -4.06
C ILE A 253 17.54 -2.95 -3.22
N SER A 254 16.66 -3.88 -3.55
CA SER A 254 16.58 -5.16 -2.85
C SER A 254 17.71 -6.10 -3.26
N ARG A 255 18.15 -6.96 -2.33
CA ARG A 255 19.17 -8.00 -2.56
C ARG A 255 18.85 -8.86 -3.79
N SER A 256 17.60 -9.29 -3.96
CA SER A 256 17.17 -10.10 -5.09
C SER A 256 17.44 -9.41 -6.43
N HIS A 257 16.96 -8.18 -6.59
CA HIS A 257 17.15 -7.37 -7.80
C HIS A 257 18.62 -7.05 -8.05
N LEU A 258 19.37 -6.66 -7.02
CA LEU A 258 20.80 -6.36 -7.15
C LEU A 258 21.56 -7.58 -7.69
N LEU A 259 21.35 -8.76 -7.09
CA LEU A 259 22.01 -10.00 -7.54
C LEU A 259 21.54 -10.41 -8.94
N GLN A 260 20.26 -10.21 -9.28
CA GLN A 260 19.74 -10.53 -10.61
C GLN A 260 20.39 -9.67 -11.71
N ILE A 261 20.68 -8.41 -11.42
CA ILE A 261 21.31 -7.46 -12.35
C ILE A 261 22.82 -7.72 -12.48
N LEU A 262 23.49 -8.12 -11.39
CA LEU A 262 24.93 -8.41 -11.41
C LEU A 262 25.28 -9.76 -12.04
N ARG A 263 24.41 -10.78 -11.93
CA ARG A 263 24.62 -12.12 -12.50
C ARG A 263 25.03 -12.16 -13.98
N PRO A 264 24.29 -11.52 -14.91
CA PRO A 264 24.64 -11.57 -16.33
C PRO A 264 25.89 -10.74 -16.67
N ASN A 265 26.27 -9.78 -15.81
CA ASN A 265 27.34 -8.83 -16.05
C ASN A 265 28.56 -9.14 -15.18
N THR A 266 29.24 -10.26 -15.45
CA THR A 266 30.34 -10.76 -14.60
C THR A 266 31.50 -9.77 -14.43
N ALA A 267 31.89 -9.07 -15.50
CA ALA A 267 32.95 -8.06 -15.44
C ALA A 267 32.61 -6.87 -14.51
N ASP A 268 31.35 -6.42 -14.55
CA ASP A 268 30.90 -5.37 -13.64
C ASP A 268 30.76 -5.90 -12.20
N ALA A 269 30.34 -7.15 -12.04
CA ALA A 269 30.26 -7.82 -10.74
C ALA A 269 31.65 -7.95 -10.07
N ASP A 270 32.69 -8.25 -10.85
CA ASP A 270 34.09 -8.27 -10.39
C ASP A 270 34.54 -6.88 -9.94
N THR A 271 34.16 -5.84 -10.69
CA THR A 271 34.46 -4.44 -10.36
C THR A 271 33.77 -4.00 -9.07
N VAL A 272 32.49 -4.32 -8.92
CA VAL A 272 31.71 -4.06 -7.68
C VAL A 272 32.36 -4.74 -6.48
N HIS A 273 32.78 -6.00 -6.64
CA HIS A 273 33.46 -6.74 -5.60
C HIS A 273 34.81 -6.10 -5.23
N ALA A 274 35.63 -5.71 -6.21
CA ALA A 274 36.91 -5.04 -5.97
C ALA A 274 36.74 -3.72 -5.22
N ASN A 275 35.77 -2.90 -5.65
CA ASN A 275 35.42 -1.63 -4.98
C ASN A 275 35.03 -1.84 -3.51
N PHE A 276 34.22 -2.88 -3.27
CA PHE A 276 33.77 -3.22 -1.92
C PHE A 276 34.93 -3.65 -1.01
N VAL A 277 35.83 -4.51 -1.51
CA VAL A 277 37.03 -4.93 -0.76
C VAL A 277 37.93 -3.73 -0.47
N GLN A 278 38.12 -2.82 -1.43
CA GLN A 278 38.89 -1.60 -1.23
C GLN A 278 38.27 -0.69 -0.15
N TYR A 279 36.96 -0.55 -0.15
CA TYR A 279 36.25 0.21 0.89
C TYR A 279 36.44 -0.38 2.28
N LEU A 280 36.34 -1.71 2.43
CA LEU A 280 36.57 -2.39 3.71
C LEU A 280 38.00 -2.18 4.24
N ARG A 281 39.00 -2.15 3.36
CA ARG A 281 40.40 -1.83 3.74
C ARG A 281 40.53 -0.41 4.26
N SER A 282 39.93 0.56 3.56
CA SER A 282 39.89 1.95 4.01
C SER A 282 39.19 2.09 5.38
N LEU A 283 38.08 1.39 5.55
CA LEU A 283 37.30 1.41 6.79
C LEU A 283 38.07 0.79 7.97
N ARG A 284 38.88 -0.25 7.74
CA ARG A 284 39.79 -0.84 8.74
C ARG A 284 40.77 0.17 9.33
N GLU A 285 41.26 1.10 8.52
CA GLU A 285 42.22 2.13 8.97
C GLU A 285 41.56 3.23 9.80
N HIS A 286 40.26 3.49 9.56
CA HIS A 286 39.53 4.58 10.19
C HIS A 286 38.72 4.15 11.42
N VAL A 287 38.36 2.87 11.53
CA VAL A 287 37.55 2.36 12.63
C VAL A 287 38.42 1.48 13.53
N ALA A 288 38.73 1.99 14.72
CA ALA A 288 39.19 1.17 15.83
C ALA A 288 37.96 0.44 16.41
N VAL A 289 37.60 -0.73 15.85
CA VAL A 289 36.33 -1.38 16.18
C VAL A 289 36.52 -2.38 17.32
N ASP A 290 35.81 -2.12 18.43
CA ASP A 290 35.54 -3.09 19.50
C ASP A 290 34.47 -4.14 19.09
N ALA A 291 34.00 -4.14 17.84
CA ALA A 291 33.00 -5.10 17.36
C ALA A 291 33.66 -6.43 16.94
N PRO A 292 33.45 -7.53 17.70
CA PRO A 292 34.20 -8.78 17.51
C PRO A 292 33.99 -9.42 16.13
N PHE A 293 32.78 -9.34 15.56
CA PHE A 293 32.47 -9.86 14.23
C PHE A 293 33.16 -9.07 13.10
N PHE A 294 33.22 -7.75 13.23
CA PHE A 294 33.84 -6.89 12.23
C PHE A 294 35.37 -7.09 12.18
N ARG A 295 35.96 -7.48 13.32
CA ARG A 295 37.38 -7.85 13.43
C ARG A 295 37.72 -9.15 12.70
N GLU A 296 36.79 -10.10 12.65
CA GLU A 296 36.98 -11.38 11.95
C GLU A 296 36.97 -11.18 10.42
N ILE A 297 36.00 -10.42 9.90
CA ILE A 297 35.91 -10.09 8.47
C ILE A 297 37.12 -9.25 8.02
N LEU A 298 37.54 -8.28 8.86
CA LEU A 298 38.69 -7.42 8.56
C LEU A 298 40.06 -8.05 8.88
N SER A 299 40.09 -9.27 9.42
CA SER A 299 41.34 -10.03 9.56
C SER A 299 41.92 -10.31 8.17
N ASP A 300 43.24 -10.36 8.03
CA ASP A 300 43.87 -10.60 6.72
C ASP A 300 43.38 -11.91 6.09
N THR A 301 43.15 -12.96 6.90
CA THR A 301 42.46 -14.21 6.51
C THR A 301 41.02 -14.04 6.01
N GLY A 302 40.26 -13.10 6.56
CA GLY A 302 38.89 -12.80 6.16
C GLY A 302 38.84 -12.03 4.84
N LEU A 303 39.70 -11.01 4.69
CA LEU A 303 39.85 -10.29 3.43
C LEU A 303 40.37 -11.20 2.31
N ASP A 304 41.32 -12.09 2.58
CA ASP A 304 41.84 -13.02 1.58
C ASP A 304 40.78 -14.04 1.13
N ARG A 305 39.89 -14.48 2.02
CA ARG A 305 38.72 -15.31 1.67
C ARG A 305 37.71 -14.60 0.80
N LEU A 306 37.51 -13.30 1.03
CA LEU A 306 36.65 -12.46 0.18
C LEU A 306 37.32 -12.21 -1.18
N GLN A 307 38.62 -11.96 -1.19
CA GLN A 307 39.41 -11.73 -2.40
C GLN A 307 39.39 -12.92 -3.36
N ASN A 308 39.17 -14.14 -2.86
CA ASN A 308 39.01 -15.35 -3.68
C ASN A 308 37.68 -15.42 -4.46
N TYR A 309 36.81 -14.41 -4.41
CA TYR A 309 35.56 -14.26 -5.19
C TYR A 309 34.50 -15.37 -4.98
N ALA A 310 34.85 -16.45 -4.28
CA ALA A 310 34.02 -17.64 -4.10
C ALA A 310 32.78 -17.38 -3.25
N ILE A 311 32.88 -16.52 -2.23
CA ILE A 311 31.74 -16.16 -1.37
C ILE A 311 30.72 -15.35 -2.19
N PHE A 312 31.19 -14.36 -2.94
CA PHE A 312 30.35 -13.53 -3.79
C PHE A 312 29.70 -14.34 -4.92
N GLN A 313 30.44 -15.24 -5.59
CA GLN A 313 29.83 -16.16 -6.56
C GLN A 313 28.83 -17.11 -5.93
N LYS A 314 29.13 -17.70 -4.77
CA LYS A 314 28.19 -18.59 -4.09
C LYS A 314 26.88 -17.84 -3.78
N GLN A 315 26.96 -16.59 -3.34
CA GLN A 315 25.78 -15.75 -3.10
C GLN A 315 25.02 -15.41 -4.39
N LEU A 316 25.73 -15.08 -5.48
CA LEU A 316 25.11 -14.87 -6.80
C LEU A 316 24.34 -16.13 -7.24
N HIS A 317 24.91 -17.32 -7.07
CA HIS A 317 24.26 -18.59 -7.42
C HIS A 317 23.11 -18.97 -6.47
N GLU A 318 23.26 -18.74 -5.16
CA GLU A 318 22.25 -19.07 -4.15
C GLU A 318 21.02 -18.15 -4.25
N GLY A 319 21.24 -16.86 -4.52
CA GLY A 319 20.15 -15.95 -4.87
C GLY A 319 19.39 -16.39 -6.12
N ALA A 320 19.98 -17.19 -7.02
CA ALA A 320 19.32 -17.63 -8.26
C ALA A 320 18.27 -18.71 -7.99
N ARG A 321 18.49 -19.51 -6.94
CA ARG A 321 17.48 -20.45 -6.43
C ARG A 321 16.29 -19.72 -5.83
N ILE A 322 16.52 -18.66 -5.06
CA ILE A 322 15.46 -17.87 -4.42
C ILE A 322 14.58 -17.17 -5.46
N VAL A 323 15.17 -16.59 -6.51
CA VAL A 323 14.42 -15.90 -7.57
C VAL A 323 13.63 -16.89 -8.43
N ARG A 324 14.18 -18.05 -8.81
CA ARG A 324 13.40 -19.11 -9.50
C ARG A 324 12.20 -19.56 -8.70
N ASP A 325 12.33 -19.65 -7.38
CA ASP A 325 11.25 -20.05 -6.49
C ASP A 325 10.19 -18.95 -6.32
N GLN A 326 10.59 -17.67 -6.43
CA GLN A 326 9.65 -16.53 -6.49
C GLN A 326 8.94 -16.45 -7.84
N ASP A 327 9.64 -16.59 -8.96
CA ASP A 327 9.04 -16.58 -10.30
C ASP A 327 8.10 -17.77 -10.52
N ALA A 328 8.40 -18.94 -9.94
CA ALA A 328 7.49 -20.09 -9.93
C ALA A 328 6.20 -19.83 -9.14
N ARG A 329 6.26 -19.01 -8.08
CA ARG A 329 5.09 -18.55 -7.31
C ARG A 329 4.35 -17.41 -7.99
N LEU A 330 5.03 -16.55 -8.75
CA LEU A 330 4.44 -15.45 -9.52
C LEU A 330 3.76 -15.91 -10.82
N GLY A 331 4.21 -17.03 -11.42
CA GLY A 331 3.57 -17.64 -12.58
C GLY A 331 2.17 -18.21 -12.31
N SER A 332 1.78 -18.33 -11.03
CA SER A 332 0.44 -18.78 -10.60
C SER A 332 -0.44 -17.65 -10.04
N GLN A 333 0.01 -16.39 -10.07
CA GLN A 333 -0.71 -15.24 -9.47
C GLN A 333 -0.89 -14.05 -10.43
N GLN A 334 -1.20 -14.30 -11.72
CA GLN A 334 -1.52 -13.20 -12.65
C GLN A 334 -2.98 -12.75 -12.67
N HIS A 335 -3.85 -13.24 -11.79
CA HIS A 335 -5.20 -12.70 -11.60
C HIS A 335 -5.56 -12.65 -10.12
N GLU A 336 -5.18 -11.56 -9.46
CA GLU A 336 -5.92 -10.84 -8.42
C GLU A 336 -4.97 -9.90 -7.69
N GLU A 337 -5.21 -8.58 -7.80
CA GLU A 337 -5.36 -7.66 -6.66
C GLU A 337 -5.19 -6.21 -7.09
N THR A 338 -6.32 -5.53 -7.24
CA THR A 338 -6.50 -4.14 -6.85
C THR A 338 -7.25 -4.14 -5.52
N ALA A 339 -6.59 -3.87 -4.39
CA ALA A 339 -7.12 -3.20 -3.18
C ALA A 339 -6.23 -3.48 -1.92
N PRO A 340 -6.27 -2.60 -0.89
CA PRO A 340 -5.12 -2.33 -0.02
C PRO A 340 -5.12 -3.06 1.34
N CYS A 341 -3.92 -3.17 1.90
CA CYS A 341 -3.59 -3.25 3.34
C CYS A 341 -4.61 -3.95 4.26
N ASN A 342 -4.40 -5.26 4.46
CA ASN A 342 -4.73 -5.94 5.71
C ASN A 342 -3.71 -7.07 5.96
N MET A 343 -2.56 -6.74 6.57
CA MET A 343 -1.74 -7.74 7.26
C MET A 343 -2.16 -7.79 8.72
N LEU A 344 -3.13 -8.63 9.02
CA LEU A 344 -3.21 -9.32 10.30
C LEU A 344 -3.12 -10.81 10.00
N LEU A 345 -2.09 -11.45 10.55
CA LEU A 345 -1.82 -12.89 10.62
C LEU A 345 -3.01 -13.76 10.18
N ARG A 346 -3.09 -14.09 8.88
CA ARG A 346 -3.98 -15.14 8.39
C ARG A 346 -3.34 -16.47 8.81
N ARG A 347 -3.70 -16.97 10.00
CA ARG A 347 -3.65 -18.41 10.28
C ARG A 347 -4.26 -19.08 9.05
N GLN A 348 -3.51 -19.93 8.34
CA GLN A 348 -4.07 -20.76 7.27
C GLN A 348 -5.22 -21.57 7.87
N HIS A 349 -6.45 -21.11 7.69
CA HIS A 349 -7.63 -21.75 8.21
C HIS A 349 -7.94 -22.93 7.28
N LYS A 350 -7.38 -24.11 7.58
CA LYS A 350 -7.80 -25.33 6.88
C LYS A 350 -9.32 -25.52 7.12
N PRO A 351 -10.14 -25.69 6.07
CA PRO A 351 -11.58 -25.92 6.23
C PRO A 351 -11.80 -27.14 7.12
N ARG A 352 -12.86 -27.14 7.91
CA ARG A 352 -13.25 -28.24 8.79
C ARG A 352 -14.62 -28.75 8.35
N VAL A 353 -14.72 -30.05 8.16
CA VAL A 353 -15.97 -30.73 7.77
C VAL A 353 -16.47 -31.60 8.90
N VAL A 354 -17.77 -31.79 8.98
CA VAL A 354 -18.44 -32.62 9.99
C VAL A 354 -18.87 -33.92 9.35
N ILE A 355 -18.32 -35.03 9.81
CA ILE A 355 -18.60 -36.35 9.24
C ILE A 355 -19.59 -37.12 10.11
N HIS A 356 -20.67 -37.62 9.52
CA HIS A 356 -21.73 -38.41 10.13
C HIS A 356 -21.66 -39.87 9.67
N ASP A 357 -21.96 -40.79 10.59
CA ASP A 357 -22.00 -42.25 10.34
C ASP A 357 -23.31 -42.68 9.67
N HIS A 358 -24.38 -41.87 9.77
CA HIS A 358 -25.71 -42.14 9.23
C HIS A 358 -26.39 -40.84 8.76
N PHE A 359 -27.35 -40.93 7.83
CA PHE A 359 -28.13 -39.77 7.38
C PHE A 359 -28.95 -39.18 8.56
N PRO A 360 -28.89 -37.86 8.79
CA PRO A 360 -29.67 -37.22 9.84
C PRO A 360 -31.13 -37.09 9.39
N GLY A 361 -31.90 -38.18 9.48
CA GLY A 361 -33.29 -38.16 9.03
C GLY A 361 -34.11 -39.44 9.20
N ASP A 362 -33.52 -40.59 9.55
CA ASP A 362 -34.33 -41.79 9.77
C ASP A 362 -34.85 -41.84 11.21
N GLY A 363 -36.15 -41.58 11.35
CA GLY A 363 -36.81 -41.43 12.63
C GLY A 363 -36.98 -42.77 13.32
N THR A 364 -36.21 -43.02 14.38
CA THR A 364 -36.62 -43.77 15.57
C THR A 364 -35.49 -43.70 16.60
N GLU A 365 -35.52 -42.70 17.49
CA GLU A 365 -35.20 -42.85 18.91
C GLU A 365 -35.16 -41.49 19.62
N LYS A 366 -36.17 -41.26 20.48
CA LYS A 366 -36.21 -40.19 21.47
C LYS A 366 -35.33 -40.58 22.66
N THR A 367 -34.02 -40.35 22.59
CA THR A 367 -33.18 -40.41 23.79
C THR A 367 -32.01 -39.43 23.72
N ARG A 368 -31.70 -38.84 24.87
CA ARG A 368 -30.66 -37.83 25.12
C ARG A 368 -29.29 -38.22 24.57
N ASN A 369 -28.92 -37.70 23.40
CA ASN A 369 -27.59 -37.26 22.95
C ASN A 369 -27.63 -37.30 21.43
N ARG A 370 -27.58 -36.13 20.76
CA ARG A 370 -27.41 -36.06 19.31
C ARG A 370 -26.21 -36.92 18.93
N ALA A 371 -26.38 -37.91 18.06
CA ALA A 371 -25.28 -38.66 17.46
C ALA A 371 -24.36 -37.64 16.76
N GLY A 372 -23.28 -37.28 17.43
CA GLY A 372 -22.45 -36.13 17.08
C GLY A 372 -21.57 -36.46 15.89
N GLY A 373 -21.82 -35.80 14.76
CA GLY A 373 -20.87 -35.78 13.66
C GLY A 373 -19.50 -35.35 14.16
N LYS A 374 -18.45 -36.02 13.71
CA LYS A 374 -17.07 -35.75 14.13
C LYS A 374 -16.49 -34.64 13.26
N LEU A 375 -16.02 -33.56 13.90
CA LEU A 375 -15.32 -32.49 13.21
C LEU A 375 -13.91 -32.95 12.82
N VAL A 376 -13.57 -32.78 11.54
CA VAL A 376 -12.29 -33.18 10.94
C VAL A 376 -11.77 -32.02 10.10
N CYS A 377 -10.46 -31.73 10.19
CA CYS A 377 -9.83 -30.80 9.26
C CYS A 377 -9.77 -31.44 7.88
N LEU A 378 -10.21 -30.72 6.86
CA LEU A 378 -10.25 -31.19 5.49
C LEU A 378 -8.82 -31.47 4.99
N PRO A 379 -8.48 -32.72 4.63
CA PRO A 379 -7.20 -33.07 4.05
C PRO A 379 -7.08 -32.56 2.61
N ASP A 380 -5.88 -32.66 2.04
CA ASP A 380 -5.61 -32.12 0.71
C ASP A 380 -6.02 -33.12 -0.42
N SER A 381 -6.58 -34.30 -0.06
CA SER A 381 -7.11 -35.30 -1.00
C SER A 381 -8.27 -36.13 -0.43
N LEU A 382 -9.13 -36.68 -1.31
CA LEU A 382 -10.28 -37.51 -0.92
C LEU A 382 -9.84 -38.83 -0.27
N GLN A 383 -8.74 -39.43 -0.75
CA GLN A 383 -8.19 -40.66 -0.17
C GLN A 383 -7.74 -40.47 1.28
N GLU A 384 -7.14 -39.32 1.60
CA GLU A 384 -6.78 -38.99 2.97
C GLU A 384 -8.02 -38.76 3.85
N LEU A 385 -9.07 -38.13 3.30
CA LEU A 385 -10.34 -37.95 4.02
C LEU A 385 -10.97 -39.30 4.37
N MET A 386 -11.01 -40.25 3.43
CA MET A 386 -11.48 -41.61 3.65
C MET A 386 -10.63 -42.32 4.71
N LYS A 387 -9.30 -42.25 4.63
CA LYS A 387 -8.39 -42.85 5.62
C LYS A 387 -8.58 -42.27 7.03
N VAL A 388 -8.82 -40.96 7.15
CA VAL A 388 -9.11 -40.30 8.43
C VAL A 388 -10.49 -40.70 8.95
N ALA A 389 -11.47 -40.87 8.07
CA ALA A 389 -12.79 -41.38 8.42
C ALA A 389 -12.72 -42.84 8.92
N GLU A 390 -12.02 -43.73 8.20
CA GLU A 390 -11.80 -45.12 8.60
C GLU A 390 -11.08 -45.21 9.95
N ALA A 391 -10.04 -44.40 10.17
CA ALA A 391 -9.34 -44.34 11.45
C ALA A 391 -10.22 -43.83 12.60
N LYS A 392 -11.18 -42.93 12.32
CA LYS A 392 -12.06 -42.36 13.35
C LYS A 392 -13.30 -43.19 13.65
N PHE A 393 -13.79 -44.01 12.71
CA PHE A 393 -15.05 -44.75 12.82
C PHE A 393 -14.89 -46.27 12.74
N GLY A 394 -13.71 -46.79 12.36
CA GLY A 394 -13.35 -48.22 12.45
C GLY A 394 -14.01 -49.13 11.41
N LYS A 395 -14.59 -48.56 10.35
CA LYS A 395 -15.21 -49.27 9.22
C LYS A 395 -14.56 -48.77 7.92
N ALA A 396 -14.54 -49.56 6.85
CA ALA A 396 -13.99 -49.17 5.56
C ALA A 396 -14.99 -48.31 4.79
N VAL A 397 -14.60 -47.11 4.34
CA VAL A 397 -15.51 -46.17 3.66
C VAL A 397 -15.57 -46.55 2.17
N ARG A 398 -16.78 -46.71 1.63
CA ARG A 398 -16.97 -46.97 0.20
C ARG A 398 -17.20 -45.70 -0.60
N THR A 399 -18.07 -44.80 -0.11
CA THR A 399 -18.38 -43.52 -0.76
C THR A 399 -18.67 -42.44 0.27
N VAL A 400 -18.43 -41.18 -0.10
CA VAL A 400 -18.71 -40.01 0.74
C VAL A 400 -19.83 -39.20 0.09
N LEU A 401 -20.92 -39.01 0.82
CA LEU A 401 -22.09 -38.25 0.37
C LEU A 401 -22.21 -36.93 1.14
N THR A 402 -22.83 -35.94 0.54
CA THR A 402 -23.36 -34.76 1.25
C THR A 402 -24.66 -35.11 1.97
N VAL A 403 -25.13 -34.25 2.89
CA VAL A 403 -26.44 -34.44 3.57
C VAL A 403 -27.60 -34.52 2.59
N ASP A 404 -27.46 -33.90 1.41
CA ASP A 404 -28.47 -33.91 0.33
C ASP A 404 -28.40 -35.17 -0.56
N GLY A 405 -27.50 -36.12 -0.26
CA GLY A 405 -27.39 -37.40 -0.95
C GLY A 405 -26.53 -37.36 -2.24
N ALA A 406 -25.86 -36.26 -2.53
CA ALA A 406 -24.93 -36.17 -3.66
C ALA A 406 -23.55 -36.73 -3.31
N GLU A 407 -22.96 -37.51 -4.22
CA GLU A 407 -21.61 -38.09 -4.08
C GLU A 407 -20.51 -37.04 -4.28
N VAL A 408 -19.51 -37.07 -3.38
CA VAL A 408 -18.38 -36.14 -3.40
C VAL A 408 -17.19 -36.81 -4.09
N GLU A 409 -16.94 -36.42 -5.34
CA GLU A 409 -15.82 -36.92 -6.14
C GLU A 409 -14.51 -36.15 -5.91
N ASP A 410 -14.59 -34.87 -5.50
CA ASP A 410 -13.42 -34.01 -5.25
C ASP A 410 -13.59 -33.18 -3.97
N VAL A 411 -12.53 -33.12 -3.17
CA VAL A 411 -12.43 -32.35 -1.92
C VAL A 411 -12.47 -30.85 -2.18
N ALA A 412 -12.08 -30.38 -3.38
CA ALA A 412 -12.16 -28.96 -3.75
C ALA A 412 -13.59 -28.39 -3.72
N VAL A 413 -14.62 -29.24 -3.75
CA VAL A 413 -16.03 -28.84 -3.73
C VAL A 413 -16.52 -28.53 -2.29
N LEU A 414 -15.78 -28.98 -1.28
CA LEU A 414 -16.17 -28.89 0.13
C LEU A 414 -15.77 -27.57 0.78
N ARG A 415 -16.70 -26.99 1.55
CA ARG A 415 -16.54 -25.73 2.29
C ARG A 415 -16.41 -25.97 3.79
N ASP A 416 -15.91 -24.96 4.49
CA ASP A 416 -15.80 -24.98 5.96
C ASP A 416 -17.20 -25.07 6.60
N GLY A 417 -17.41 -26.10 7.41
CA GLY A 417 -18.69 -26.40 8.05
C GLY A 417 -19.58 -27.40 7.29
N ASP A 418 -19.15 -27.90 6.12
CA ASP A 418 -19.96 -28.86 5.37
C ASP A 418 -20.13 -30.19 6.12
N HIS A 419 -21.31 -30.77 5.95
CA HIS A 419 -21.69 -32.02 6.57
C HIS A 419 -21.63 -33.16 5.55
N LEU A 420 -20.90 -34.20 5.89
CA LEU A 420 -20.68 -35.38 5.06
C LEU A 420 -21.26 -36.61 5.74
N VAL A 421 -21.80 -37.53 4.96
CA VAL A 421 -22.31 -38.82 5.40
C VAL A 421 -21.48 -39.90 4.74
N LEU A 422 -20.95 -40.83 5.54
CA LEU A 422 -20.18 -41.95 5.03
C LEU A 422 -21.10 -43.11 4.68
N CYS A 423 -20.89 -43.71 3.51
CA CYS A 423 -21.44 -45.01 3.17
C CYS A 423 -20.32 -46.04 3.29
N TRP A 424 -20.58 -47.10 4.05
CA TRP A 424 -19.66 -48.20 4.33
C TRP A 424 -19.81 -49.33 3.32
#